data_AF-A0A820SEZ0-F1
#
_entry.id   AF-A0A820SEZ0-F1
#
_cell.length_a   1.000
_cell.length_b   1.000
_cell.length_c   1.000
_cell.angle_alpha   90.00
_cell.angle_beta   90.00
_cell.angle_gamma   90.00
#
_symmetry.space_group_name_H-M   'P 1'
#
loop_
_entity.id
_entity.type
_entity.pdbx_description
1 polymer ?
#
loop_
_entity_poly.entity_id
_entity_poly.type
_entity_poly.pdbx_seq_one_letter_code
_entity_poly.pdbx_strand_id
1 'polypeptide(L)'
;DLIYSFLQSLIYLHQTLSNKLSVSDNNEIILQRIDDYQLIINELNSDKSNWSNETTTELITKLETMKHAENTIEHLQKQLDQTIHNEKQLQLDIEQITDKFIPITDDNQ
;
A
#
# COMPACT_ATOMS: atom_id res chain seq x y z
N ASP A 1 16.03 13.92 -34.86
CA ASP A 1 15.35 14.21 -33.58
C ASP A 1 15.68 13.24 -32.43
N LEU A 2 16.91 12.71 -32.37
CA LEU A 2 17.34 11.79 -31.32
C LEU A 2 17.27 12.42 -29.90
N ILE A 3 17.55 13.71 -29.81
CA ILE A 3 17.51 14.50 -28.57
C ILE A 3 16.06 14.63 -28.06
N TYR A 4 15.09 14.81 -28.95
CA TYR A 4 13.68 14.92 -28.57
C TYR A 4 13.14 13.60 -28.00
N SER A 5 13.46 12.47 -28.65
CA SER A 5 13.09 11.14 -28.15
C SER A 5 13.73 10.82 -26.80
N PHE A 6 14.99 11.21 -26.59
CA PHE A 6 15.68 11.03 -25.31
C PHE A 6 15.05 11.85 -24.17
N LEU A 7 14.69 13.11 -24.43
CA LEU A 7 14.02 13.97 -23.46
C LEU A 7 12.62 13.46 -23.07
N GLN A 8 11.86 12.91 -24.01
CA GLN A 8 10.56 12.30 -23.72
C GLN A 8 10.69 11.08 -22.80
N SER A 9 11.71 10.23 -23.02
CA SER A 9 11.97 9.07 -22.15
C SER A 9 12.38 9.48 -20.73
N LEU A 10 13.15 10.56 -20.58
CA LEU A 10 13.52 11.08 -19.25
C LEU A 10 12.32 11.65 -18.48
N ILE A 11 11.43 12.38 -19.16
CA ILE A 11 10.19 12.90 -18.57
C ILE A 11 9.30 11.73 -18.11
N TYR A 12 9.14 10.71 -18.95
CA TYR A 12 8.36 9.52 -18.60
C TYR A 12 8.98 8.80 -17.39
N LEU A 13 10.30 8.55 -17.39
CA LEU A 13 10.99 7.91 -16.27
C LEU A 13 10.81 8.69 -14.96
N HIS A 14 10.91 10.02 -15.01
CA HIS A 14 10.70 10.88 -13.85
C HIS A 14 9.26 10.78 -13.30
N GLN A 15 8.25 10.78 -14.18
CA GLN A 15 6.85 10.60 -13.79
C GLN A 15 6.63 9.22 -13.14
N THR A 16 7.21 8.16 -13.71
CA THR A 16 7.05 6.79 -13.19
C THR A 16 7.73 6.59 -11.83
N LEU A 17 8.91 7.18 -11.62
CA LEU A 17 9.60 7.15 -10.32
C LEU A 17 8.85 7.95 -9.25
N SER A 18 8.32 9.13 -9.61
CA SER A 18 7.50 9.95 -8.71
C SER A 18 6.24 9.20 -8.26
N ASN A 19 5.59 8.49 -9.19
CA ASN A 19 4.44 7.65 -8.90
C ASN A 19 4.80 6.48 -7.97
N LYS A 20 5.96 5.82 -8.15
CA LYS A 20 6.43 4.76 -7.25
C LYS A 20 6.66 5.27 -5.81
N LEU A 21 7.26 6.44 -5.65
CA LEU A 21 7.49 7.03 -4.33
C LEU A 21 6.15 7.28 -3.61
N SER A 22 5.18 7.87 -4.32
CA SER A 22 3.84 8.12 -3.80
C SER A 22 3.09 6.83 -3.41
N VAL A 23 3.26 5.76 -4.17
CA VAL A 23 2.68 4.43 -3.91
C VAL A 23 3.29 3.79 -2.66
N SER A 24 4.61 3.90 -2.47
CA SER A 24 5.31 3.40 -1.28
C SER A 24 4.84 4.09 0.00
N ASP A 25 4.73 5.42 -0.01
CA ASP A 25 4.25 6.19 1.14
C ASP A 25 2.80 5.81 1.50
N ASN A 26 1.97 5.55 0.49
CA ASN A 26 0.58 5.10 0.69
C ASN A 26 0.52 3.69 1.33
N ASN A 27 1.43 2.77 0.97
CA ASN A 27 1.49 1.44 1.58
C ASN A 27 1.82 1.52 3.07
N GLU A 28 2.77 2.35 3.46
CA GLU A 28 3.17 2.53 4.87
C GLU A 28 2.00 3.08 5.71
N ILE A 29 1.26 4.07 5.19
CA ILE A 29 0.07 4.61 5.84
C ILE A 29 -1.03 3.55 6.00
N ILE A 30 -1.28 2.73 4.98
CA ILE A 30 -2.30 1.67 5.04
C ILE A 30 -1.92 0.61 6.08
N LEU A 31 -0.65 0.20 6.12
CA LEU A 31 -0.12 -0.76 7.10
C LEU A 31 -0.26 -0.22 8.54
N GLN A 32 0.13 1.03 8.78
CA GLN A 32 -0.01 1.64 10.10
C GLN A 32 -1.47 1.66 10.59
N ARG A 33 -2.42 1.98 9.69
CA ARG A 33 -3.86 1.95 10.04
C ARG A 33 -4.35 0.54 10.35
N ILE A 34 -3.86 -0.48 9.66
CA ILE A 34 -4.17 -1.87 9.98
C ILE A 34 -3.68 -2.21 11.39
N ASP A 35 -2.44 -1.83 11.73
CA ASP A 35 -1.87 -2.06 13.06
C ASP A 35 -2.68 -1.36 14.16
N ASP A 36 -3.12 -0.12 13.93
CA ASP A 36 -3.98 0.63 14.86
C ASP A 36 -5.31 -0.09 15.13
N TYR A 37 -5.99 -0.59 14.08
CA TYR A 37 -7.25 -1.33 14.25
C TYR A 37 -7.04 -2.71 14.89
N GLN A 38 -5.90 -3.36 14.62
CA GLN A 38 -5.54 -4.62 15.30
C GLN A 38 -5.29 -4.39 16.79
N LEU A 39 -4.67 -3.27 17.17
CA LEU A 39 -4.49 -2.89 18.57
C LEU A 39 -5.85 -2.74 19.27
N ILE A 40 -6.81 -2.04 18.66
CA ILE A 40 -8.18 -1.90 19.21
C ILE A 40 -8.83 -3.27 19.43
N ILE A 41 -8.73 -4.19 18.46
CA ILE A 41 -9.28 -5.55 18.58
C ILE A 41 -8.58 -6.31 19.72
N ASN A 42 -7.27 -6.19 19.84
CA ASN A 42 -6.49 -6.86 20.88
C ASN A 42 -6.83 -6.32 22.28
N GLU A 43 -6.99 -5.00 22.43
CA GLU A 43 -7.43 -4.37 23.67
C GLU A 43 -8.81 -4.89 24.09
N LEU A 44 -9.77 -4.90 23.17
CA LEU A 44 -11.13 -5.39 23.43
C LEU A 44 -11.15 -6.90 23.76
N ASN A 45 -10.32 -7.70 23.09
CA ASN A 45 -10.18 -9.12 23.41
C ASN A 45 -9.49 -9.35 24.77
N SER A 46 -8.52 -8.52 25.13
CA SER A 46 -7.83 -8.62 26.43
C SER A 46 -8.76 -8.26 27.59
N ASP A 47 -9.69 -7.33 27.35
CA ASP A 47 -10.69 -6.89 28.33
C ASP A 47 -11.92 -7.82 28.40
N LYS A 48 -12.02 -8.80 27.49
CA LYS A 48 -13.18 -9.70 27.36
C LYS A 48 -13.48 -10.50 28.62
N SER A 49 -12.51 -10.73 29.50
CA SER A 49 -12.73 -11.37 30.80
C SER A 49 -13.52 -10.50 31.78
N ASN A 50 -13.56 -9.18 31.60
CA ASN A 50 -14.23 -8.23 32.49
C ASN A 50 -15.68 -7.92 32.06
N TRP A 51 -16.05 -8.37 30.86
CA TRP A 51 -17.34 -8.14 30.22
C TRP A 51 -18.53 -8.72 30.99
N SER A 52 -18.30 -9.69 31.89
CA SER A 52 -19.37 -10.28 32.71
C SER A 52 -20.06 -9.27 33.63
N ASN A 53 -19.42 -8.14 33.91
CA ASN A 53 -19.94 -7.09 34.79
C ASN A 53 -20.48 -5.88 34.01
N GLU A 54 -20.44 -5.91 32.68
CA GLU A 54 -20.88 -4.82 31.82
C GLU A 54 -22.38 -4.90 31.51
N THR A 55 -22.95 -3.73 31.22
CA THR A 55 -24.33 -3.67 30.75
C THR A 55 -24.44 -4.21 29.32
N THR A 56 -25.61 -4.73 28.96
CA THR A 56 -25.89 -5.22 27.61
C THR A 56 -25.58 -4.17 26.54
N THR A 57 -25.82 -2.89 26.82
CA THR A 57 -25.53 -1.79 25.89
C THR A 57 -24.03 -1.61 25.66
N GLU A 58 -23.21 -1.63 26.73
CA GLU A 58 -21.75 -1.52 26.63
C GLU A 58 -21.17 -2.70 25.83
N LEU A 59 -21.67 -3.91 26.07
CA LEU A 59 -21.26 -5.11 25.34
C LEU A 59 -21.60 -5.02 23.85
N ILE A 60 -22.79 -4.53 23.50
CA ILE A 60 -23.19 -4.32 22.10
C ILE A 60 -22.25 -3.32 21.43
N THR A 61 -21.95 -2.20 22.07
CA THR A 61 -21.03 -1.18 21.53
C THR A 61 -19.62 -1.73 21.32
N LYS A 62 -19.09 -2.54 22.24
CA LYS A 62 -17.78 -3.19 22.08
C LYS A 62 -17.77 -4.16 20.90
N LEU A 63 -18.81 -5.00 20.78
CA LEU A 63 -18.95 -5.93 19.66
C LEU A 63 -19.10 -5.23 18.30
N GLU A 64 -19.84 -4.13 18.24
CA GLU A 64 -19.97 -3.31 17.04
C GLU A 64 -18.64 -2.66 16.64
N THR A 65 -17.88 -2.20 17.63
CA THR A 65 -16.55 -1.62 17.43
C THR A 65 -15.55 -2.65 16.90
N MET A 66 -15.54 -3.86 17.46
CA MET A 66 -14.71 -4.96 16.95
C MET A 66 -15.07 -5.30 15.50
N LYS A 67 -16.36 -5.47 15.21
CA LYS A 67 -16.83 -5.77 13.86
C LYS A 67 -16.48 -4.67 12.86
N HIS A 68 -16.57 -3.40 13.28
CA HIS A 68 -16.19 -2.28 12.44
C HIS A 68 -14.68 -2.26 12.16
N ALA A 69 -13.85 -2.51 13.17
CA ALA A 69 -12.41 -2.62 13.02
C ALA A 69 -12.02 -3.77 12.06
N GLU A 70 -12.64 -4.94 12.21
CA GLU A 70 -12.42 -6.10 11.32
C GLU A 70 -12.75 -5.77 9.86
N ASN A 71 -13.92 -5.19 9.59
CA ASN A 71 -14.31 -4.79 8.24
C ASN A 71 -13.37 -3.73 7.65
N THR A 72 -12.88 -2.81 8.49
CA THR A 72 -11.96 -1.77 8.06
C THR A 72 -10.60 -2.35 7.71
N ILE A 73 -10.08 -3.30 8.50
CA ILE A 73 -8.85 -4.04 8.19
C ILE A 73 -9.01 -4.78 6.85
N GLU A 74 -10.11 -5.49 6.62
CA GLU A 74 -10.34 -6.21 5.36
C GLU A 74 -10.34 -5.25 4.15
N HIS A 75 -10.95 -4.07 4.31
CA HIS A 75 -10.95 -3.05 3.27
C HIS A 75 -9.53 -2.51 3.00
N LEU A 76 -8.79 -2.17 4.05
CA LEU A 76 -7.43 -1.68 3.96
C LEU A 76 -6.48 -2.71 3.33
N GLN A 77 -6.63 -3.99 3.67
CA GLN A 77 -5.88 -5.08 3.05
C GLN A 77 -6.13 -5.17 1.53
N LYS A 78 -7.39 -5.04 1.09
CA LYS A 78 -7.70 -4.99 -0.35
C LYS A 78 -7.08 -3.78 -1.05
N GLN A 79 -7.07 -2.63 -0.39
CA GLN A 79 -6.41 -1.42 -0.91
C GLN A 79 -4.89 -1.61 -1.01
N LEU A 80 -4.28 -2.24 -0.01
CA LEU A 80 -2.85 -2.57 -0.02
C LEU A 80 -2.51 -3.51 -1.18
N ASP A 81 -3.27 -4.58 -1.36
CA ASP A 81 -3.07 -5.53 -2.47
C ASP A 81 -3.15 -4.85 -3.83
N GLN A 82 -4.13 -3.95 -4.01
CA GLN A 82 -4.27 -3.16 -5.24
C GLN A 82 -3.07 -2.23 -5.46
N THR A 83 -2.57 -1.63 -4.39
CA THR A 83 -1.44 -0.70 -4.44
C THR A 83 -0.13 -1.45 -4.77
N ILE A 84 0.10 -2.61 -4.17
CA ILE A 84 1.22 -3.52 -4.51
C ILE A 84 1.13 -3.99 -5.97
N HIS A 85 -0.07 -4.33 -6.44
CA HIS A 85 -0.26 -4.73 -7.84
C HIS A 85 0.13 -3.60 -8.81
N ASN A 86 -0.33 -2.38 -8.54
CA ASN A 86 0.02 -1.21 -9.34
C ASN A 86 1.53 -0.93 -9.32
N GLU A 87 2.21 -1.12 -8.17
CA GLU A 87 3.66 -0.98 -8.06
C GLU A 87 4.42 -1.97 -8.95
N LYS A 88 4.00 -3.23 -8.97
CA LYS A 88 4.57 -4.27 -9.85
C LYS A 88 4.39 -3.92 -11.32
N GLN A 89 3.21 -3.42 -11.70
CA GLN A 89 2.97 -3.00 -13.08
C GLN A 89 3.87 -1.83 -13.47
N LEU A 90 3.99 -0.82 -12.60
CA LEU A 90 4.90 0.31 -12.83
C LEU A 90 6.37 -0.15 -12.95
N GLN A 91 6.78 -1.17 -12.20
CA GLN A 91 8.13 -1.73 -12.34
C GLN A 91 8.36 -2.34 -13.73
N LEU A 92 7.42 -3.15 -14.22
CA LEU A 92 7.50 -3.74 -15.56
C LEU A 92 7.54 -2.66 -16.64
N ASP A 93 6.76 -1.60 -16.48
CA ASP A 93 6.74 -0.47 -17.42
C ASP A 93 8.10 0.27 -17.44
N ILE A 94 8.78 0.40 -16.30
CA ILE A 94 10.16 0.95 -16.24
C ILE A 94 11.15 0.03 -16.96
N GLU A 95 11.11 -1.28 -16.67
CA GLU A 95 12.05 -2.27 -17.24
C GLU A 95 11.97 -2.29 -18.77
N GLN A 96 10.76 -2.27 -19.34
CA GLN A 96 10.54 -2.22 -20.79
C GLN A 96 11.10 -0.96 -21.45
N ILE A 97 11.17 0.16 -20.72
CA ILE A 97 11.74 1.41 -21.22
C ILE A 97 13.26 1.37 -21.12
N THR A 98 13.82 0.92 -20.00
CA THR A 98 15.27 0.77 -19.88
C THR A 98 15.84 -0.16 -20.95
N ASP A 99 15.16 -1.28 -21.25
CA ASP A 99 15.58 -2.24 -22.28
C ASP A 99 15.51 -1.65 -23.71
N LYS A 100 14.60 -0.72 -23.97
CA LYS A 100 14.46 -0.08 -25.28
C LYS A 100 15.44 1.07 -25.53
N PHE A 101 15.93 1.72 -24.49
CA PHE A 101 16.64 3.00 -24.61
C PHE A 101 18.05 3.02 -24.04
N ILE A 102 18.44 1.98 -23.28
CA ILE A 102 19.84 1.76 -22.90
C ILE A 102 20.36 0.63 -23.80
N PRO A 103 20.92 0.93 -25.00
CA PRO A 103 21.82 -0.04 -25.59
C PRO A 103 22.91 -0.27 -24.55
N ILE A 104 23.12 -1.51 -24.14
CA ILE A 104 24.37 -1.90 -23.51
C ILE A 104 25.41 -1.58 -24.58
N THR A 105 26.05 -0.42 -24.48
CA THR A 105 27.28 -0.16 -25.21
C THR A 105 28.26 -1.15 -24.61
N ASP A 106 28.36 -2.31 -25.25
CA ASP A 106 29.48 -3.21 -25.09
C ASP A 106 30.68 -2.44 -25.66
N ASP A 107 31.22 -1.55 -24.82
CA ASP A 107 32.52 -0.92 -25.01
C ASP A 107 33.58 -2.00 -24.77
N ASN A 108 33.64 -2.97 -25.67
CA ASN A 108 34.74 -3.92 -25.79
C ASN A 108 35.14 -3.98 -27.27
N GLN A 109 36.00 -3.02 -27.60
CA GLN A 109 37.10 -3.02 -28.57
C GLN A 109 37.24 -4.21 -29.53
#